data_AF-A0ABD3KG57-F1
#
_entry.id   AF-A0ABD3KG57-F1
#
_cell.length_a   1.000
_cell.length_b   1.000
_cell.length_c   1.000
_cell.angle_alpha   90.00
_cell.angle_beta   90.00
_cell.angle_gamma   90.00
#
_symmetry.space_group_name_H-M   'P 1'
#
loop_
_entity.id
_entity.type
_entity.pdbx_description
1 polymer ?
#
loop_
_entity_poly.entity_id
_entity_poly.type
_entity_poly.pdbx_seq_one_letter_code
_entity_poly.pdbx_strand_id
1 'polypeptide(L)'
;MEIPEKLLRYRFHLVAALLFAAVAAALVYAAPRFVTVLAYFWPLLLSTALFLVAVVVFGKTSPPAAAEASGEKILDYVAGQPEQDAPLVSSLESSRDE
;
A
#
# COMPACT_ATOMS: atom_id res chain seq x y z
N MET A 1 -31.28 27.04 -42.21
CA MET A 1 -30.85 25.72 -41.69
C MET A 1 -30.42 25.89 -40.23
N GLU A 2 -31.35 25.74 -39.27
CA GLU A 2 -31.16 25.97 -37.81
C GLU A 2 -30.41 24.85 -37.08
N ILE A 3 -29.51 24.18 -37.79
CA ILE A 3 -28.71 23.06 -37.28
C ILE A 3 -27.65 23.48 -36.23
N PRO A 4 -27.09 24.73 -36.19
CA PRO A 4 -25.98 25.01 -35.28
C PRO A 4 -26.38 25.07 -33.79
N GLU A 5 -27.60 25.49 -33.45
CA GLU A 5 -28.01 25.65 -32.04
C GLU A 5 -28.20 24.32 -31.32
N LYS A 6 -28.72 23.30 -32.00
CA LYS A 6 -28.87 21.97 -31.41
C LYS A 6 -27.54 21.27 -31.20
N LEU A 7 -26.55 21.48 -32.07
CA LEU A 7 -25.20 20.94 -31.88
C LEU A 7 -24.46 21.61 -30.72
N LEU A 8 -24.62 22.93 -30.53
CA LEU A 8 -24.01 23.64 -29.40
C LEU A 8 -24.49 23.10 -28.05
N ARG A 9 -25.75 22.69 -27.96
CA ARG A 9 -26.33 22.12 -26.72
C ARG A 9 -25.69 20.77 -26.33
N TYR A 10 -25.22 19.99 -27.31
CA TYR A 10 -24.61 18.67 -27.08
C TYR A 10 -23.10 18.63 -27.27
N ARG A 11 -22.44 19.78 -27.49
CA ARG A 11 -20.99 19.86 -27.73
C ARG A 11 -20.15 19.05 -26.73
N PHE A 12 -20.49 19.10 -25.45
CA PHE A 12 -19.75 18.38 -24.41
C PHE A 12 -20.00 16.86 -24.47
N HIS A 13 -21.21 16.44 -24.80
CA HIS A 13 -21.52 15.02 -24.97
C HIS A 13 -20.81 14.46 -26.20
N LEU A 14 -20.71 15.25 -27.27
CA LEU A 14 -20.04 14.87 -28.50
C LEU A 14 -18.52 14.81 -28.30
N VAL A 15 -17.93 15.80 -27.62
CA VAL A 15 -16.51 15.80 -27.24
C VAL A 15 -16.19 14.64 -26.27
N ALA A 16 -17.04 14.38 -25.28
CA ALA A 16 -16.86 13.26 -24.36
C ALA A 16 -16.98 11.91 -25.07
N ALA A 17 -17.95 11.74 -25.96
CA ALA A 17 -18.09 10.54 -26.77
C ALA A 17 -16.90 10.34 -27.71
N LEU A 18 -16.39 11.43 -28.30
CA LEU A 18 -15.21 11.39 -29.17
C LEU A 18 -13.94 11.02 -28.38
N LEU A 19 -13.75 11.61 -27.19
CA LEU A 19 -12.65 11.26 -26.29
C LEU A 19 -12.74 9.80 -25.86
N PHE A 20 -13.93 9.35 -25.46
CA PHE A 20 -14.14 7.97 -25.06
C PHE A 20 -13.86 7.00 -26.22
N ALA A 21 -14.34 7.31 -27.42
CA ALA A 21 -14.06 6.54 -28.63
C ALA A 21 -12.57 6.54 -28.98
N ALA A 22 -11.87 7.67 -28.82
CA ALA A 22 -10.43 7.77 -29.06
C ALA A 22 -9.63 6.95 -28.04
N VAL A 23 -10.00 6.99 -26.76
CA VAL A 23 -9.40 6.16 -25.70
C VAL A 23 -9.66 4.68 -25.97
N ALA A 24 -10.88 4.31 -26.34
CA ALA A 24 -11.24 2.94 -26.68
C ALA A 24 -10.46 2.44 -27.90
N ALA A 25 -10.35 3.26 -28.96
CA ALA A 25 -9.58 2.94 -30.15
C ALA A 25 -8.08 2.82 -29.83
N ALA A 26 -7.53 3.71 -29.00
CA ALA A 26 -6.15 3.62 -28.53
C ALA A 26 -5.93 2.35 -27.71
N LEU A 27 -6.88 1.99 -26.84
CA LEU A 27 -6.85 0.74 -26.09
C LEU A 27 -6.88 -0.46 -27.03
N VAL A 28 -7.74 -0.49 -28.05
CA VAL A 28 -7.86 -1.59 -29.02
C VAL A 28 -6.63 -1.70 -29.91
N TYR A 29 -6.06 -0.57 -30.35
CA TYR A 29 -4.86 -0.56 -31.17
C TYR A 29 -3.61 -0.95 -30.36
N ALA A 30 -3.54 -0.51 -29.10
CA ALA A 30 -2.53 -0.97 -28.15
C ALA A 30 -2.84 -2.36 -27.55
N ALA A 31 -4.06 -2.88 -27.72
CA ALA A 31 -4.58 -4.06 -27.01
C ALA A 31 -3.78 -5.35 -27.22
N PRO A 32 -3.21 -5.66 -28.41
CA PRO A 32 -2.40 -6.86 -28.55
C PRO A 32 -1.20 -6.85 -27.60
N ARG A 33 -0.78 -5.68 -27.13
CA ARG A 33 0.36 -5.51 -26.22
C ARG A 33 -0.09 -5.18 -24.80
N PHE A 34 -1.08 -4.32 -24.63
CA PHE A 34 -1.54 -3.91 -23.30
C PHE A 34 -2.24 -5.03 -22.54
N VAL A 35 -3.11 -5.80 -23.21
CA VAL A 35 -3.77 -6.95 -22.57
C VAL A 35 -2.75 -8.03 -22.23
N THR A 36 -1.74 -8.24 -23.08
CA THR A 36 -0.64 -9.18 -22.81
C THR A 36 0.23 -8.72 -21.65
N VAL A 37 0.55 -7.43 -21.55
CA VAL A 37 1.26 -6.85 -20.42
C VAL A 37 0.44 -6.99 -19.14
N LEU A 38 -0.86 -6.64 -19.18
CA LEU A 38 -1.74 -6.75 -18.03
C LEU A 38 -1.92 -8.22 -17.59
N ALA A 39 -2.00 -9.16 -18.54
CA ALA A 39 -2.05 -10.59 -18.28
C ALA A 39 -0.71 -11.11 -17.71
N TYR A 40 0.42 -10.60 -18.18
CA TYR A 40 1.75 -10.92 -17.64
C TYR A 40 1.90 -10.45 -16.19
N PHE A 41 1.40 -9.25 -15.88
CA PHE A 41 1.42 -8.69 -14.53
C PHE A 41 0.22 -9.12 -13.66
N TRP A 42 -0.75 -9.86 -14.23
CA TRP A 42 -1.93 -10.33 -13.51
C TRP A 42 -1.60 -11.07 -12.22
N PRO A 43 -0.61 -11.99 -12.17
CA PRO A 43 -0.25 -12.69 -10.93
C PRO A 43 0.24 -11.73 -9.84
N LEU A 44 0.98 -10.69 -10.21
CA LEU A 44 1.51 -9.67 -9.29
C LEU A 44 0.40 -8.75 -8.77
N LEU A 45 -0.51 -8.35 -9.65
CA LEU A 45 -1.67 -7.56 -9.27
C LEU A 45 -2.59 -8.35 -8.33
N LEU A 46 -2.82 -9.63 -8.65
CA LEU A 46 -3.65 -10.51 -7.83
C LEU A 46 -3.05 -10.75 -6.46
N SER A 47 -1.74 -11.02 -6.36
CA SER A 47 -1.07 -11.22 -5.08
C SER A 47 -1.08 -9.95 -4.23
N THR A 48 -0.87 -8.79 -4.85
CA THR A 48 -0.94 -7.48 -4.18
C THR A 48 -2.34 -7.19 -3.68
N ALA A 49 -3.37 -7.41 -4.52
CA ALA A 49 -4.76 -7.24 -4.13
C ALA A 49 -5.14 -8.16 -2.96
N LEU A 50 -4.77 -9.43 -3.04
CA LEU A 50 -5.02 -10.40 -1.96
C LEU A 50 -4.31 -10.01 -0.67
N PHE A 51 -3.06 -9.55 -0.75
CA PHE A 51 -2.30 -9.05 0.40
C PHE A 51 -2.98 -7.84 1.04
N LEU A 52 -3.41 -6.85 0.25
CA LEU A 52 -4.13 -5.69 0.77
C LEU A 52 -5.46 -6.07 1.41
N VAL A 53 -6.20 -7.00 0.81
CA VAL A 53 -7.42 -7.56 1.40
C VAL A 53 -7.10 -8.21 2.75
N ALA A 54 -6.04 -9.02 2.84
CA ALA A 54 -5.61 -9.63 4.09
C ALA A 54 -5.24 -8.57 5.15
N VAL A 55 -4.50 -7.52 4.79
CA VAL A 55 -4.17 -6.40 5.69
C VAL A 55 -5.44 -5.72 6.22
N VAL A 56 -6.42 -5.45 5.35
CA VAL A 56 -7.69 -4.82 5.76
C VAL A 56 -8.50 -5.75 6.66
N VAL A 57 -8.58 -7.05 6.33
CA VAL A 57 -9.28 -8.04 7.14
C VAL A 57 -8.63 -8.12 8.51
N PHE A 58 -7.31 -8.34 8.59
CA PHE A 58 -6.59 -8.40 9.87
C PHE A 58 -6.68 -7.11 10.64
N GLY A 59 -6.61 -5.95 9.99
CA GLY A 59 -6.78 -4.65 10.67
C GLY A 59 -8.18 -4.48 11.26
N LYS A 60 -9.23 -5.04 10.65
CA LYS A 60 -10.62 -4.97 11.14
C LYS A 60 -10.94 -6.05 12.16
N THR A 61 -10.36 -7.24 12.04
CA THR A 61 -10.65 -8.40 12.90
C THR A 61 -9.68 -8.55 14.05
N SER A 62 -8.52 -7.88 14.00
CA SER A 62 -7.63 -7.83 15.15
C SER A 62 -8.39 -7.17 16.30
N PRO A 63 -8.35 -7.75 17.52
CA PRO A 63 -8.64 -6.99 18.72
C PRO A 63 -7.82 -5.69 18.68
N PRO A 64 -8.29 -4.58 19.28
CA PRO A 64 -7.43 -3.43 19.51
C PRO A 64 -6.20 -3.94 20.25
N ALA A 65 -5.11 -4.12 19.50
CA ALA A 65 -3.87 -4.57 20.09
C ALA A 65 -3.50 -3.49 21.10
N ALA A 66 -2.94 -3.91 22.22
CA ALA A 66 -2.04 -3.07 23.00
C ALA A 66 -0.82 -2.72 22.12
N ALA A 67 -1.05 -1.98 21.04
CA ALA A 67 -0.09 -1.59 20.02
C ALA A 67 1.01 -0.74 20.66
N GLU A 68 0.66 -0.02 21.72
CA GLU A 68 1.57 0.64 22.65
C GLU A 68 2.52 -0.41 23.27
N ALA A 69 2.02 -1.44 23.95
CA ALA A 69 2.87 -2.42 24.64
C ALA A 69 3.75 -3.30 23.72
N SER A 70 3.31 -3.62 22.50
CA SER A 70 4.09 -4.48 21.59
C SER A 70 5.16 -3.73 20.80
N GLY A 71 4.92 -2.45 20.46
CA GLY A 71 5.92 -1.62 19.78
C GLY A 71 7.02 -1.18 20.74
N GLU A 72 6.63 -0.80 21.97
CA GLU A 72 7.54 -0.31 23.00
C GLU A 72 8.54 -1.38 23.43
N LYS A 73 8.14 -2.66 23.50
CA LYS A 73 9.04 -3.78 23.78
C LYS A 73 10.10 -4.02 22.70
N ILE A 74 9.77 -3.74 21.43
CA ILE A 74 10.73 -3.86 20.32
C ILE A 74 11.68 -2.65 20.32
N LEU A 75 11.16 -1.46 20.62
CA LEU A 75 11.96 -0.25 20.76
C LEU A 75 12.93 -0.37 21.96
N ASP A 76 12.50 -0.93 23.08
CA ASP A 76 13.33 -1.16 24.26
C ASP A 76 14.43 -2.21 24.00
N TYR A 77 14.12 -3.24 23.20
CA TYR A 77 15.10 -4.23 22.75
C TYR A 77 16.16 -3.64 21.79
N VAL A 78 15.78 -2.73 20.90
CA VAL A 78 16.68 -2.09 19.94
C VAL A 78 17.45 -0.91 20.55
N ALA A 79 16.83 -0.17 21.48
CA ALA A 79 17.47 0.92 22.18
C ALA A 79 18.60 0.45 23.10
N GLY A 80 18.61 -0.85 23.46
CA GLY A 80 19.53 -1.42 24.42
C GLY A 80 19.20 -0.90 25.81
N GLN A 81 18.70 -1.76 26.69
CA GLN A 81 18.56 -1.40 28.10
C GLN A 81 19.96 -1.07 28.67
N PRO A 82 20.21 0.17 29.15
CA PRO A 82 21.53 0.52 29.66
C PRO A 82 21.86 -0.13 31.02
N GLU A 83 20.94 -0.86 31.67
CA GLU A 83 21.08 -1.18 33.09
C GLU A 83 20.55 -2.58 33.44
N GLN A 84 21.19 -3.64 32.95
CA GLN A 84 21.07 -4.98 33.58
C GLN A 84 22.41 -5.66 33.88
N ASP A 85 23.55 -5.05 33.54
CA ASP A 85 24.88 -5.57 33.89
C ASP A 85 25.50 -4.93 35.15
N ALA A 86 24.86 -3.93 35.75
CA ALA A 86 25.32 -3.28 36.98
C ALA A 86 25.46 -4.20 38.22
N PRO A 87 24.64 -5.26 38.45
CA PRO A 87 24.82 -6.11 39.63
C PRO A 87 26.01 -7.09 39.50
N LEU A 88 26.43 -7.41 38.27
CA LEU A 88 27.51 -8.36 38.03
C LEU A 88 28.89 -7.68 38.07
N VAL A 89 29.01 -6.44 37.58
CA VAL A 89 30.27 -5.68 37.64
C VAL A 89 30.62 -5.29 39.08
N SER A 90 29.64 -4.86 39.88
CA SER A 90 29.83 -4.53 41.30
C SER A 90 30.24 -5.74 42.16
N SER A 91 29.72 -6.93 41.84
CA SER A 91 30.08 -8.18 42.53
C SER A 91 31.49 -8.67 42.17
N LEU A 92 31.97 -8.38 40.96
CA LEU A 92 33.32 -8.72 40.51
C LEU A 92 34.39 -7.74 41.01
N GLU A 93 34.04 -6.47 41.21
CA GLU A 93 34.93 -5.47 41.84
C GLU A 93 35.06 -5.71 43.35
N SER A 94 33.95 -6.02 44.05
CA SER A 94 33.99 -6.33 45.48
C SER A 94 34.81 -7.58 45.83
N SER A 95 34.96 -8.54 44.91
CA SER A 95 35.75 -9.76 45.12
C SER A 95 37.22 -9.62 44.73
N ARG A 96 37.63 -8.49 44.14
CA ARG A 96 39.02 -8.21 43.75
C ARG A 96 39.79 -7.44 44.85
N ASP A 97 39.07 -6.83 45.79
CA ASP A 97 39.61 -6.01 46.88
C ASP A 97 39.70 -6.74 48.25
N GLU A 98 39.46 -8.05 48.30
CA GLU A 98 39.74 -8.93 49.46
C GLU A 98 41.03 -9.74 49.31
#